data_AF-A0A821NK06-F1
#
_entry.id   AF-A0A821NK06-F1
#
_cell.length_a   1.000
_cell.length_b   1.000
_cell.length_c   1.000
_cell.angle_alpha   90.00
_cell.angle_beta   90.00
_cell.angle_gamma   90.00
#
_symmetry.space_group_name_H-M   'P 1'
#
loop_
_entity.id
_entity.type
_entity.pdbx_description
1 polymer ?
#
loop_
_entity_poly.entity_id
_entity_poly.type
_entity_poly.pdbx_seq_one_letter_code
_entity_poly.pdbx_strand_id
1 'polypeptide(L)'
;DSGNATASGSFSYQFQNVGTYYYWTPAVDQSGLIVMRGAINVVAAQPRTLTVKVSSGSFTAQSCAFPFPFNSVTYSACTSTNDTQSWCSPTSTYNRQRLYCTPTGINSFH
;
A
#
# COMPACT_ATOMS: atom_id res chain seq x y z
N ASP A 1 -51.05 -21.01 -6.19
CA ASP A 1 -50.46 -21.62 -4.98
C ASP A 1 -50.54 -20.67 -3.80
N SER A 2 -51.52 -20.89 -2.92
CA SER A 2 -51.68 -20.15 -1.67
C SER A 2 -51.34 -21.08 -0.51
N GLY A 3 -50.09 -21.04 -0.06
CA GLY A 3 -49.62 -21.69 1.16
C GLY A 3 -49.67 -20.70 2.32
N ASN A 4 -50.29 -21.10 3.43
CA ASN A 4 -50.32 -20.29 4.63
C ASN A 4 -48.92 -20.30 5.27
N ALA A 5 -48.35 -19.13 5.59
CA ALA A 5 -47.01 -19.05 6.16
C ALA A 5 -46.99 -19.63 7.58
N THR A 6 -46.48 -20.85 7.74
CA THR A 6 -46.50 -21.61 9.00
C THR A 6 -45.26 -21.43 9.87
N ALA A 7 -44.24 -20.68 9.45
CA ALA A 7 -43.02 -20.47 10.25
C ALA A 7 -42.44 -19.06 10.11
N SER A 8 -42.00 -18.49 11.24
CA SER A 8 -41.15 -17.29 11.29
C SER A 8 -39.70 -17.69 11.00
N GLY A 9 -39.01 -16.95 10.14
CA GLY A 9 -37.61 -17.21 9.81
C GLY A 9 -36.93 -15.98 9.21
N SER A 10 -35.63 -16.10 8.97
CA SER A 10 -34.81 -15.07 8.33
C SER A 10 -34.54 -15.45 6.88
N PHE A 11 -34.67 -14.51 5.96
CA PHE A 11 -34.25 -14.66 4.56
C PHE A 11 -33.13 -13.67 4.25
N SER A 12 -32.31 -13.98 3.24
CA SER A 12 -31.27 -13.09 2.74
C SER A 12 -31.56 -12.72 1.28
N TYR A 13 -31.31 -11.47 0.92
CA TYR A 13 -31.48 -10.95 -0.44
C TYR A 13 -30.33 -10.01 -0.80
N GLN A 14 -29.96 -9.96 -2.08
CA GLN A 14 -28.91 -9.08 -2.60
C GLN A 14 -29.52 -8.08 -3.58
N PHE A 15 -29.35 -6.78 -3.32
CA PHE A 15 -29.88 -5.72 -4.16
C PHE A 15 -28.91 -5.42 -5.32
N GLN A 16 -29.39 -5.59 -6.54
CA GLN A 16 -28.58 -5.37 -7.75
C GLN A 16 -28.59 -3.91 -8.21
N ASN A 17 -29.63 -3.16 -7.87
CA ASN A 17 -29.83 -1.78 -8.32
C ASN A 17 -30.10 -0.86 -7.12
N VAL A 18 -29.83 0.43 -7.32
CA VAL A 18 -30.22 1.48 -6.35
C VAL A 18 -31.72 1.71 -6.41
N GLY A 19 -32.32 2.05 -5.27
CA GLY A 19 -33.74 2.33 -5.19
C GLY A 19 -34.36 2.03 -3.83
N THR A 20 -35.67 2.29 -3.74
CA THR A 20 -36.47 1.98 -2.55
C THR A 20 -37.22 0.68 -2.77
N TYR A 21 -36.97 -0.30 -1.91
CA TYR A 21 -37.57 -1.63 -1.96
C TYR A 21 -38.52 -1.82 -0.78
N TYR A 22 -39.75 -2.25 -1.03
CA TYR A 22 -40.75 -2.46 0.01
C TYR A 22 -40.89 -3.95 0.34
N TYR A 23 -41.23 -4.27 1.59
CA TYR A 23 -41.55 -5.63 2.01
C TYR A 23 -42.77 -5.65 2.95
N TRP A 24 -43.49 -6.76 2.93
CA TRP A 24 -44.80 -6.92 3.57
C TRP A 24 -44.86 -8.15 4.47
N THR A 25 -45.93 -8.25 5.27
CA THR A 25 -46.23 -9.45 6.03
C THR A 25 -46.52 -10.63 5.12
N PRO A 26 -46.11 -11.85 5.52
CA PRO A 26 -46.54 -13.05 4.82
C PRO A 26 -48.00 -13.42 5.14
N ALA A 27 -48.57 -12.86 6.22
CA ALA A 27 -49.96 -13.06 6.59
C ALA A 27 -50.87 -12.02 5.92
N VAL A 28 -51.96 -12.50 5.33
CA VAL A 28 -53.13 -11.74 4.92
C VAL A 28 -54.15 -11.83 6.04
N ASP A 29 -54.70 -10.72 6.52
CA ASP A 29 -55.70 -10.78 7.59
C ASP A 29 -57.08 -11.24 7.06
N GLN A 30 -58.05 -11.39 7.97
CA GLN A 30 -59.41 -11.84 7.64
C GLN A 30 -60.16 -10.88 6.71
N SER A 31 -59.68 -9.64 6.54
CA SER A 31 -60.23 -8.64 5.62
C SER A 31 -59.56 -8.64 4.25
N GLY A 32 -58.54 -9.50 4.04
CA GLY A 32 -57.79 -9.57 2.79
C GLY A 32 -56.64 -8.56 2.71
N LEU A 33 -56.30 -7.86 3.80
CA LEU A 33 -55.28 -6.82 3.79
C LEU A 33 -53.87 -7.42 3.97
N ILE A 34 -52.95 -6.99 3.11
CA ILE A 34 -51.51 -7.23 3.22
C ILE A 34 -50.87 -5.99 3.87
N VAL A 35 -50.18 -6.17 5.00
CA VAL A 35 -49.59 -5.05 5.75
C VAL A 35 -48.16 -4.81 5.31
N MET A 36 -47.85 -3.60 4.86
CA MET A 36 -46.47 -3.18 4.61
C MET A 36 -45.67 -3.14 5.92
N ARG A 37 -44.49 -3.76 5.91
CA ARG A 37 -43.58 -3.81 7.06
C ARG A 37 -42.55 -2.69 7.03
N GLY A 38 -42.06 -2.32 5.85
CA GLY A 38 -41.09 -1.23 5.73
C GLY A 38 -40.52 -1.08 4.34
N ALA A 39 -39.57 -0.14 4.25
CA ALA A 39 -38.83 0.18 3.04
C ALA A 39 -37.34 0.11 3.30
N ILE A 40 -36.60 -0.45 2.34
CA ILE A 40 -35.15 -0.55 2.33
C ILE A 40 -34.65 0.40 1.24
N ASN A 41 -33.86 1.40 1.63
CA ASN A 41 -33.28 2.36 0.70
C ASN A 41 -31.85 1.94 0.34
N VAL A 42 -31.67 1.50 -0.90
CA VAL A 42 -30.36 1.09 -1.43
C VAL A 42 -29.77 2.27 -2.18
N VAL A 43 -28.72 2.86 -1.62
CA VAL A 43 -28.00 3.99 -2.22
C VAL A 43 -26.72 3.52 -2.88
N ALA A 44 -26.26 4.28 -3.88
CA ALA A 44 -24.98 4.00 -4.51
C ALA A 44 -23.86 4.06 -3.46
N ALA A 45 -22.94 3.10 -3.53
CA ALA A 45 -21.74 3.15 -2.71
C ALA A 45 -20.97 4.43 -3.08
N GLN A 46 -20.76 5.32 -2.10
CA GLN A 46 -19.93 6.50 -2.30
C GLN A 46 -18.49 6.04 -2.49
N PRO A 47 -17.84 6.30 -3.64
CA PRO A 47 -16.42 5.98 -3.79
C PRO A 47 -15.62 6.86 -2.82
N ARG A 48 -14.94 6.24 -1.87
CA ARG A 48 -13.95 6.91 -1.03
C ARG A 48 -12.62 6.87 -1.75
N THR A 49 -12.19 8.00 -2.30
CA THR A 49 -10.84 8.14 -2.83
C THR A 49 -9.88 8.35 -1.68
N LEU A 50 -9.07 7.34 -1.38
CA LEU A 50 -7.94 7.48 -0.46
C LEU A 50 -6.75 8.03 -1.24
N THR A 51 -6.32 9.25 -0.93
CA THR A 51 -5.13 9.85 -1.54
C THR A 51 -3.87 9.21 -0.94
N VAL A 52 -3.22 8.34 -1.71
CA VAL A 52 -1.90 7.81 -1.35
C VAL A 52 -0.85 8.78 -1.87
N LYS A 53 -0.16 9.47 -0.96
CA LYS A 53 1.05 10.24 -1.30
C LYS A 53 2.23 9.28 -1.39
N VAL A 54 2.75 9.08 -2.59
CA VAL A 54 4.00 8.34 -2.80
C VAL A 54 5.13 9.36 -2.73
N SER A 55 5.92 9.31 -1.65
CA SER A 55 7.15 10.07 -1.54
C SER A 55 8.28 9.24 -2.17
N SER A 56 8.69 9.57 -3.40
CA SER A 56 9.91 9.02 -3.98
C SER A 56 11.11 9.68 -3.32
N GLY A 57 11.76 8.99 -2.38
CA GLY A 57 13.08 9.38 -1.89
C GLY A 57 14.11 9.22 -3.00
N SER A 58 14.86 10.28 -3.30
CA SER A 58 16.06 10.15 -4.16
C SER A 58 17.16 9.49 -3.34
N PHE A 59 17.44 8.22 -3.63
CA PHE A 59 18.64 7.56 -3.14
C PHE A 59 19.77 7.96 -4.07
N THR A 60 20.61 8.91 -3.67
CA THR A 60 21.88 9.13 -4.36
C THR A 60 22.74 7.90 -4.10
N ALA A 61 22.93 7.04 -5.10
CA ALA A 61 23.94 6.00 -5.05
C ALA A 61 25.29 6.69 -4.84
N GLN A 62 25.84 6.60 -3.63
CA GLN A 62 27.13 7.20 -3.31
C GLN A 62 28.19 6.36 -4.03
N SER A 63 28.85 6.97 -5.01
CA SER A 63 29.96 6.37 -5.76
C SER A 63 31.29 6.95 -5.28
N CYS A 64 32.36 6.18 -5.44
CA CYS A 64 33.71 6.67 -5.22
C CYS A 64 34.01 7.85 -6.15
N ALA A 65 34.53 8.94 -5.62
CA ALA A 65 35.06 10.05 -6.40
C ALA A 65 36.57 9.84 -6.59
N PHE A 66 36.98 9.48 -7.81
CA PHE A 66 38.39 9.34 -8.17
C PHE A 66 38.86 10.53 -9.02
N PRO A 67 40.09 11.02 -8.85
CA PRO A 67 41.01 10.71 -7.76
C PRO A 67 40.62 11.43 -6.45
N PHE A 68 40.97 10.85 -5.29
CA PHE A 68 40.78 11.50 -3.98
C PHE A 68 42.09 11.62 -3.19
N PRO A 69 42.28 12.71 -2.42
CA PRO A 69 43.44 12.87 -1.54
C PRO A 69 43.21 12.21 -0.18
N PHE A 70 44.20 11.46 0.33
CA PHE A 70 44.21 10.97 1.70
C PHE A 70 45.65 10.89 2.22
N ASN A 71 45.91 11.44 3.42
CA ASN A 71 47.24 11.47 4.03
C ASN A 71 48.37 11.93 3.08
N SER A 72 48.13 13.04 2.36
CA SER A 72 49.07 13.63 1.39
C SER A 72 49.40 12.76 0.16
N VAL A 73 48.64 11.68 -0.08
CA VAL A 73 48.71 10.81 -1.26
C VAL A 73 47.40 10.90 -2.03
N THR A 74 47.47 10.85 -3.36
CA THR A 74 46.29 10.85 -4.23
C THR A 74 46.01 9.42 -4.70
N TYR A 75 44.78 8.93 -4.46
CA TYR A 75 44.35 7.59 -4.81
C TYR A 75 43.35 7.62 -5.96
N SER A 76 43.63 6.83 -7.01
CA SER A 76 42.76 6.64 -8.19
C SER A 76 42.00 5.31 -8.16
N ALA A 77 42.19 4.52 -7.10
CA ALA A 77 41.53 3.24 -6.86
C ALA A 77 41.29 3.05 -5.36
N CYS A 78 40.57 2.00 -4.99
CA CYS A 78 40.34 1.65 -3.60
C CYS A 78 41.66 1.37 -2.88
N THR A 79 41.76 1.82 -1.62
CA THR A 79 42.94 1.66 -0.78
C THR A 79 42.55 1.03 0.55
N SER A 80 43.41 0.20 1.12
CA SER A 80 43.27 -0.33 2.50
C SER A 80 44.11 0.49 3.50
N THR A 81 44.55 1.69 3.11
CA THR A 81 45.36 2.54 3.99
C THR A 81 44.53 3.01 5.19
N ASN A 82 44.98 2.74 6.41
CA ASN A 82 44.28 3.07 7.66
C ASN A 82 42.88 2.45 7.80
N ASP A 83 42.66 1.26 7.23
CA ASP A 83 41.44 0.47 7.42
C ASP A 83 41.72 -1.02 7.15
N THR A 84 40.93 -1.92 7.72
CA THR A 84 41.07 -3.37 7.48
C THR A 84 40.42 -3.80 6.16
N GLN A 85 39.48 -3.01 5.65
CA GLN A 85 38.79 -3.24 4.39
C GLN A 85 39.15 -2.16 3.35
N SER A 86 39.26 -2.54 2.08
CA SER A 86 39.51 -1.59 0.99
C SER A 86 38.37 -0.56 0.89
N TRP A 87 38.73 0.71 0.78
CA TRP A 87 37.78 1.82 0.79
C TRP A 87 38.15 2.92 -0.22
N CYS A 88 37.21 3.80 -0.49
CA CYS A 88 37.37 5.00 -1.32
C CYS A 88 36.62 6.20 -0.71
N SER A 89 36.94 7.43 -1.15
CA SER A 89 36.18 8.61 -0.72
C SER A 89 34.98 8.87 -1.66
N PRO A 90 33.79 9.25 -1.14
CA PRO A 90 32.64 9.63 -1.98
C PRO A 90 32.76 11.04 -2.58
N THR A 91 33.78 11.80 -2.21
CA THR A 91 33.97 13.19 -2.64
C THR A 91 35.43 13.42 -3.05
N SER A 92 35.68 14.35 -3.98
CA SER A 92 37.03 14.70 -4.45
C SER A 92 37.87 15.42 -3.39
N THR A 93 37.25 15.81 -2.28
CA THR A 93 37.89 16.36 -1.08
C THR A 93 37.59 15.45 0.10
N TYR A 94 38.60 14.82 0.71
CA TYR A 94 38.36 13.90 1.82
C TYR A 94 37.67 14.58 3.00
N ASN A 95 36.42 14.20 3.26
CA ASN A 95 35.54 14.75 4.29
C ASN A 95 35.27 13.76 5.45
N ARG A 96 36.21 12.84 5.69
CA ARG A 96 36.08 11.73 6.66
C ARG A 96 34.98 10.72 6.35
N GLN A 97 34.36 10.77 5.17
CA GLN A 97 33.49 9.70 4.69
C GLN A 97 34.29 8.67 3.89
N ARG A 98 33.99 7.40 4.13
CA ARG A 98 34.60 6.26 3.43
C ARG A 98 33.48 5.36 2.90
N LEU A 99 33.59 4.95 1.65
CA LEU A 99 32.77 3.88 1.07
C LEU A 99 33.64 2.64 0.96
N TYR A 100 33.11 1.48 1.35
CA TYR A 100 33.85 0.22 1.25
C TYR A 100 33.72 -0.39 -0.14
N CYS A 101 34.86 -0.79 -0.69
CA CYS A 101 34.91 -1.44 -1.99
C CYS A 101 34.65 -2.93 -1.82
N THR A 102 33.59 -3.43 -2.46
CA THR A 102 33.32 -4.87 -2.55
C THR A 102 34.00 -5.47 -3.78
N PRO A 103 34.62 -6.67 -3.70
CA PRO A 103 35.27 -7.32 -4.85
C PRO A 103 34.32 -7.64 -6.00
N THR A 104 33.03 -7.73 -5.70
CA THR A 104 31.98 -7.73 -6.70
C THR A 104 31.70 -6.28 -7.06
N GLY A 105 32.12 -5.89 -8.26
CA GLY A 105 31.57 -4.69 -8.91
C GLY A 105 30.04 -4.70 -8.80
N ILE A 106 29.47 -3.50 -8.70
CA ILE A 106 28.07 -3.14 -8.41
C ILE A 106 27.55 -3.45 -7.00
N ASN A 107 27.33 -2.34 -6.27
CA ASN A 107 26.45 -2.12 -5.13
C ASN A 107 25.62 -3.35 -4.73
N SER A 108 26.07 -4.06 -3.70
CA SER A 108 25.24 -5.07 -3.04
C SER A 108 25.02 -4.60 -1.60
N PHE A 109 23.89 -3.92 -1.40
CA PHE A 109 23.32 -3.62 -0.10
C PHE A 109 22.90 -4.93 0.58
N HIS A 110 23.13 -5.04 1.88
CA HIS A 110 22.37 -5.92 2.76
C HIS A 110 21.84 -5.11 3.95
#